data_AF-A0A816BTC7-F1
#
_entry.id   AF-A0A816BTC7-F1
#
_cell.length_a   1.000
_cell.length_b   1.000
_cell.length_c   1.000
_cell.angle_alpha   90.00
_cell.angle_beta   90.00
_cell.angle_gamma   90.00
#
_symmetry.space_group_name_H-M   'P 1'
#
loop_
_entity.id
_entity.type
_entity.pdbx_description
1 polymer ?
#
loop_
_entity_poly.entity_id
_entity_poly.type
_entity_poly.pdbx_seq_one_letter_code
_entity_poly.pdbx_strand_id
1 'polypeptide(L)'
;CIKWVKRDSYLPVGSHDLKAVTKAKLHYNSIEINPEDMRRLAVEQSQTLSNYSVSVAVATYCLYMKYVHTFIFTLRTIIPMRPF
;
A
#
# COMPACT_ATOMS: atom_id res chain seq x y z
N CYS A 1 0.46 -2.40 -7.01
CA CYS A 1 -0.61 -2.52 -6.00
C CYS A 1 -1.80 -1.59 -6.24
N ILE A 2 -1.62 -0.29 -6.48
CA ILE A 2 -2.75 0.66 -6.60
C ILE A 2 -3.78 0.29 -7.69
N LYS A 3 -3.35 -0.26 -8.84
CA LYS A 3 -4.25 -0.76 -9.89
C LYS A 3 -5.14 -1.90 -9.40
N TRP A 4 -4.58 -2.83 -8.62
CA TRP A 4 -5.32 -3.92 -8.00
C TRP A 4 -6.30 -3.40 -6.94
N VAL A 5 -5.90 -2.39 -6.15
CA VAL A 5 -6.82 -1.73 -5.20
C VAL A 5 -8.05 -1.17 -5.92
N LYS A 6 -7.84 -0.38 -6.96
CA LYS A 6 -8.95 0.26 -7.68
C LYS A 6 -9.87 -0.75 -8.38
N ARG A 7 -9.31 -1.84 -8.90
CA ARG A 7 -10.05 -2.79 -9.75
C ARG A 7 -10.63 -3.98 -8.98
N ASP A 8 -9.84 -4.55 -8.07
CA ASP A 8 -10.07 -5.91 -7.54
C ASP A 8 -10.15 -5.96 -6.00
N SER A 9 -9.91 -4.86 -5.26
CA SER A 9 -9.92 -4.94 -3.79
C SER A 9 -11.30 -4.83 -3.16
N TYR A 10 -12.33 -4.47 -3.93
CA TYR A 10 -13.71 -4.23 -3.50
C TYR A 10 -13.85 -3.19 -2.37
N LEU A 11 -12.90 -2.26 -2.27
CA LEU A 11 -12.97 -1.16 -1.31
C LEU A 11 -13.75 0.02 -1.92
N PRO A 12 -14.55 0.75 -1.13
CA PRO A 12 -15.21 1.96 -1.61
C PRO A 12 -14.14 2.97 -2.06
N VAL A 13 -14.47 3.79 -3.06
CA VAL A 13 -13.51 4.73 -3.68
C VAL A 13 -12.86 5.66 -2.66
N GLY A 14 -13.58 6.08 -1.63
CA GLY A 14 -13.06 6.89 -0.52
C GLY A 14 -12.15 6.15 0.46
N SER A 15 -11.75 4.90 0.17
CA SER A 15 -10.86 4.07 1.01
C SER A 15 -9.72 3.47 0.21
N HIS A 16 -9.33 4.11 -0.89
CA HIS A 16 -8.21 3.67 -1.74
C HIS A 16 -6.86 4.22 -1.27
N ASP A 17 -6.84 5.09 -0.27
CA ASP A 17 -5.63 5.58 0.36
C ASP A 17 -4.89 4.46 1.08
N LEU A 18 -3.55 4.56 1.12
CA LEU A 18 -2.70 3.49 1.65
C LEU A 18 -3.11 3.11 3.08
N LYS A 19 -3.38 4.09 3.94
CA LYS A 19 -3.82 3.87 5.33
C LYS A 19 -5.12 3.06 5.41
N ALA A 20 -6.12 3.42 4.61
CA ALA A 20 -7.40 2.73 4.59
C ALA A 20 -7.24 1.30 4.07
N VAL A 21 -6.43 1.12 3.01
CA VAL A 21 -6.14 -0.19 2.43
C VAL A 21 -5.38 -1.08 3.42
N THR A 22 -4.34 -0.58 4.10
CA THR A 22 -3.57 -1.35 5.07
C THR A 22 -4.38 -1.68 6.31
N LYS A 23 -5.26 -0.77 6.77
CA LYS A 23 -6.19 -1.04 7.86
C LYS A 23 -7.20 -2.13 7.47
N ALA A 24 -7.76 -2.06 6.27
CA ALA A 24 -8.79 -3.00 5.82
C ALA A 24 -8.24 -4.39 5.44
N LYS A 25 -7.04 -4.46 4.83
CA LYS A 25 -6.46 -5.72 4.32
C LYS A 25 -5.39 -6.30 5.23
N LEU A 26 -4.58 -5.47 5.89
CA LEU A 26 -3.48 -5.95 6.75
C LEU A 26 -3.82 -5.85 8.24
N HIS A 27 -5.00 -5.33 8.61
CA HIS A 27 -5.39 -5.05 9.99
C HIS A 27 -4.35 -4.19 10.75
N TYR A 28 -3.60 -3.37 10.01
CA TYR A 28 -2.53 -2.52 10.53
C TYR A 28 -2.88 -1.05 10.34
N ASN A 29 -2.91 -0.31 11.44
CA ASN A 29 -3.12 1.14 11.42
C ASN A 29 -1.76 1.83 11.27
N SER A 30 -1.41 2.23 10.05
CA SER A 30 -0.16 2.94 9.81
C SER A 30 -0.19 4.32 10.45
N ILE A 31 0.98 4.79 10.87
CA ILE A 31 1.19 6.19 11.22
C ILE A 31 0.87 7.04 9.98
N GLU A 32 0.22 8.19 10.17
CA GLU A 32 -0.10 9.12 9.10
C GLU A 32 0.65 10.42 9.34
N ILE A 33 1.42 10.85 8.34
CA ILE A 33 2.13 12.12 8.36
C ILE A 33 1.54 12.95 7.22
N ASN A 34 1.11 14.17 7.53
CA ASN A 34 0.65 15.11 6.51
C ASN A 34 1.81 15.45 5.57
N PRO A 35 1.60 15.49 4.25
CA PRO A 35 2.67 15.77 3.28
C PRO A 35 3.34 17.13 3.53
N GLU A 36 2.58 18.13 3.98
CA GLU A 36 3.09 19.46 4.33
C GLU A 36 4.09 19.43 5.49
N ASP A 37 3.91 18.50 6.44
CA ASP A 37 4.78 18.35 7.60
C ASP A 37 6.06 17.57 7.28
N MET A 38 6.10 16.79 6.19
CA MET A 38 7.23 15.90 5.88
C MET A 38 8.55 16.67 5.77
N ARG A 39 8.54 17.86 5.16
CA ARG A 39 9.75 18.67 4.99
C ARG A 39 10.30 19.15 6.34
N ARG A 40 9.41 19.63 7.21
CA ARG A 40 9.80 20.08 8.56
C ARG A 40 10.32 18.91 9.39
N LEU A 41 9.60 17.79 9.38
CA LEU A 41 9.98 16.58 10.11
C LEU A 41 11.30 15.97 9.61
N ALA A 42 11.67 16.15 8.35
CA ALA A 42 12.95 15.70 7.84
C ALA A 42 14.14 16.35 8.58
N VAL A 43 14.00 17.61 8.99
CA VAL A 43 15.04 18.38 9.68
C VAL A 43 14.91 18.22 11.19
N GLU A 44 13.70 18.38 11.73
CA GLU A 44 13.47 18.40 13.18
C GLU A 44 13.40 16.99 13.80
N GLN A 45 12.86 16.01 13.07
CA GLN A 45 12.53 14.68 13.58
C GLN A 45 12.78 13.58 12.54
N SER A 46 14.01 13.53 12.01
CA SER A 46 14.40 12.60 10.94
C SER A 46 14.09 11.12 11.26
N GLN A 47 14.26 10.70 12.52
CA GLN A 47 13.95 9.33 12.95
C GLN A 47 12.46 8.98 12.79
N THR A 48 11.56 9.90 13.13
CA THR A 48 10.11 9.71 12.99
C THR A 48 9.72 9.56 11.52
N LEU A 49 10.28 10.42 10.66
CA LEU A 49 10.05 10.36 9.22
C LEU A 49 10.59 9.08 8.59
N SER A 50 11.78 8.64 9.02
CA SER A 50 12.38 7.37 8.59
C SER A 50 11.52 6.16 9.00
N ASN A 51 11.05 6.12 10.25
CA ASN A 51 10.16 5.06 10.73
C ASN A 51 8.86 4.99 9.93
N TYR A 52 8.26 6.14 9.61
CA TYR A 52 7.09 6.22 8.74
C TYR A 52 7.39 5.68 7.33
N SER A 53 8.52 6.09 6.73
CA SER A 53 8.94 5.63 5.40
C SER A 53 9.09 4.10 5.34
N VAL A 54 9.78 3.52 6.31
CA VAL A 54 9.95 2.06 6.40
C VAL A 54 8.61 1.36 6.62
N SER A 55 7.73 1.90 7.47
CA SER A 55 6.39 1.36 7.69
C SER A 55 5.57 1.31 6.39
N VAL A 56 5.59 2.38 5.59
CA VAL A 56 4.92 2.44 4.27
C VAL A 56 5.49 1.41 3.29
N ALA A 57 6.82 1.25 3.27
CA ALA A 57 7.47 0.27 2.41
C ALA A 57 7.10 -1.18 2.78
N VAL A 58 7.15 -1.51 4.08
CA VAL A 58 6.77 -2.82 4.62
C VAL A 58 5.29 -3.10 4.35
N ALA A 59 4.41 -2.14 4.58
CA ALA A 59 2.98 -2.30 4.31
C ALA A 59 2.71 -2.56 2.83
N THR A 60 3.40 -1.83 1.94
CA THR A 60 3.30 -2.03 0.49
C THR A 60 3.78 -3.42 0.06
N TYR A 61 4.90 -3.88 0.62
CA TYR A 61 5.44 -5.21 0.35
C TYR A 61 4.50 -6.32 0.85
N CYS A 62 4.01 -6.22 2.09
CA CYS A 62 3.06 -7.17 2.67
C CYS A 62 1.75 -7.22 1.87
N LEU A 63 1.21 -6.07 1.44
CA LEU A 63 0.03 -6.00 0.60
C LEU A 63 0.27 -6.72 -0.74
N TYR A 64 1.42 -6.48 -1.37
CA TYR A 64 1.78 -7.12 -2.62
C TYR A 64 1.88 -8.64 -2.46
N MET A 65 2.68 -9.12 -1.51
CA MET A 65 2.94 -10.54 -1.29
C MET A 65 1.67 -11.31 -0.91
N LYS A 66 0.84 -10.77 -0.01
CA LYS A 66 -0.33 -11.49 0.49
C LYS A 66 -1.52 -11.49 -0.48
N TYR A 67 -1.77 -10.37 -1.16
CA TYR A 67 -3.01 -10.20 -1.94
C TYR A 67 -2.80 -10.12 -3.44
N VAL A 68 -1.71 -9.49 -3.91
CA VAL A 68 -1.55 -9.18 -5.33
C VAL A 68 -0.74 -10.24 -6.07
N HIS A 69 0.33 -10.75 -5.45
CA HIS A 69 1.29 -11.64 -6.10
C HIS A 69 0.62 -12.93 -6.59
N THR A 70 0.12 -13.75 -5.67
CA THR A 70 -0.57 -15.00 -6.02
C THR A 70 -1.78 -14.74 -6.92
N PHE A 71 -2.54 -13.67 -6.67
CA PHE A 71 -3.71 -13.32 -7.47
C PHE A 71 -3.35 -13.10 -8.95
N ILE A 72 -2.34 -12.26 -9.24
CA ILE A 72 -1.95 -11.95 -10.63
C ILE A 72 -1.31 -13.17 -11.31
N PHE A 73 -0.48 -13.94 -10.60
CA PHE A 73 0.15 -15.12 -11.17
C PHE A 73 -0.86 -16.24 -11.46
N THR A 74 -1.82 -16.50 -10.57
CA THR A 74 -2.91 -17.44 -10.83
C THR A 74 -3.83 -16.95 -11.95
N LEU A 75 -4.14 -15.66 -12.01
CA LEU A 75 -4.96 -15.12 -13.09
C LEU A 75 -4.30 -15.33 -14.47
N ARG A 76 -2.96 -15.23 -14.52
CA ARG A 76 -2.16 -15.45 -15.74
C ARG A 76 -2.19 -16.89 -16.24
N THR A 77 -2.38 -17.89 -15.36
CA THR A 77 -2.43 -19.30 -15.81
C THR A 77 -3.73 -19.61 -16.55
N ILE A 78 -4.78 -18.82 -16.33
CA ILE A 78 -6.12 -19.03 -16.91
C ILE A 78 -6.37 -18.05 -18.06
N ILE A 79 -5.94 -16.79 -17.94
CA ILE A 79 -6.18 -15.77 -18.95
C ILE A 79 -4.94 -15.60 -19.83
N PRO A 80 -5.02 -15.86 -21.15
CA PRO A 80 -3.91 -15.70 -22.07
C PRO A 80 -3.66 -14.22 -22.40
N MET A 81 -3.12 -13.46 -21.45
CA MET A 81 -2.68 -12.07 -21.65
C MET A 81 -1.15 -11.93 -21.56
N ARG A 82 -0.58 -11.10 -22.44
CA ARG A 82 0.83 -10.70 -22.36
C ARG A 82 1.08 -9.85 -21.10
N PRO A 83 2.26 -9.93 -20.48
CA PRO A 83 2.59 -9.11 -19.31
C PRO A 83 2.60 -7.62 -19.69
N PHE A 84 1.91 -6.80 -18.88
CA PHE A 84 1.99 -5.34 -18.90
C PHE A 84 2.89 -4.85 -17.76
#